data_AF-A0A730ICI3-F1
#
_entry.id   AF-A0A730ICI3-F1
#
_cell.length_a   1.000
_cell.length_b   1.000
_cell.length_c   1.000
_cell.angle_alpha   90.00
_cell.angle_beta   90.00
_cell.angle_gamma   90.00
#
_symmetry.space_group_name_H-M   'P 1'
#
loop_
_entity.id
_entity.type
_entity.pdbx_description
1 polymer ?
#
loop_
_entity_poly.entity_id
_entity_poly.type
_entity_poly.pdbx_seq_one_letter_code
_entity_poly.pdbx_strand_id
1 'polypeptide(L)'
;RTGHPEVPCLLWGRTALIRGAEGGAPVIPWRLPPFRLRGAINHGVQVWRSRVKSRGTVRYRMRLSPREMVILRHTLEGASLEQMAAVLGVKPKTVWTHRRHAMDVLGIRRLSDLMRLPQAVFREIPAW
;
A
#
# COMPACT_ATOMS: atom_id res chain seq x y z
N ARG A 1 1.48 -22.25 -13.84
CA ARG A 1 0.18 -21.57 -14.06
C ARG A 1 -0.58 -21.58 -12.74
N THR A 2 -0.39 -20.58 -11.88
CA THR A 2 -1.18 -20.39 -10.66
C THR A 2 -2.38 -19.52 -11.03
N GLY A 3 -3.50 -20.17 -11.35
CA GLY A 3 -4.72 -19.55 -11.84
C GLY A 3 -5.53 -18.89 -10.73
N HIS A 4 -5.05 -17.76 -10.20
CA HIS A 4 -5.97 -16.84 -9.55
C HIS A 4 -6.72 -16.09 -10.67
N PRO A 5 -8.06 -16.10 -10.70
CA PRO A 5 -8.79 -15.23 -11.61
C PRO A 5 -8.30 -13.81 -11.29
N GLU A 6 -7.81 -13.09 -12.31
CA GLU A 6 -7.55 -11.67 -12.12
C GLU A 6 -8.91 -11.07 -11.76
N VAL A 7 -9.13 -10.72 -10.49
CA VAL A 7 -10.38 -10.14 -10.03
C VAL A 7 -10.29 -8.63 -10.29
N PRO A 8 -11.32 -8.00 -10.89
CA PRO A 8 -11.38 -6.56 -11.00
C PRO A 8 -11.34 -5.92 -9.61
N CYS A 9 -10.25 -5.25 -9.29
CA CYS A 9 -10.08 -4.54 -8.03
C CYS A 9 -10.22 -3.03 -8.26
N LEU A 10 -11.17 -2.44 -7.53
CA LEU A 10 -11.42 -1.01 -7.48
C LEU A 10 -10.94 -0.49 -6.13
N LEU A 11 -10.14 0.57 -6.15
CA LEU A 11 -9.72 1.21 -4.91
C LEU A 11 -10.80 2.18 -4.45
N TRP A 12 -11.21 2.10 -3.19
CA TRP A 12 -12.16 3.06 -2.60
C TRP A 12 -11.46 3.91 -1.56
N GLY A 13 -11.48 5.23 -1.74
CA GLY A 13 -11.16 6.19 -0.69
C GLY A 13 -10.11 7.23 -1.09
N ARG A 14 -9.34 7.69 -0.10
CA ARG A 14 -8.27 8.69 -0.23
C ARG A 14 -6.98 8.29 0.53
N THR A 15 -6.69 7.00 0.61
CA THR A 15 -5.51 6.47 1.32
C THR A 15 -4.23 6.79 0.54
N ALA A 16 -3.05 6.83 1.16
CA ALA A 16 -1.81 7.12 0.41
C ALA A 16 -1.44 6.00 -0.59
N LEU A 17 -1.96 4.78 -0.39
CA LEU A 17 -2.01 3.71 -1.41
C LEU A 17 -2.63 4.18 -2.74
N ILE A 18 -3.62 5.07 -2.68
CA ILE A 18 -4.34 5.64 -3.82
C ILE A 18 -3.55 6.78 -4.47
N ARG A 19 -2.76 7.52 -3.69
CA ARG A 19 -1.87 8.57 -4.21
C ARG A 19 -0.63 8.02 -4.92
N GLY A 20 -0.32 6.74 -4.71
CA GLY A 20 0.88 6.06 -5.22
C GLY A 20 0.67 5.05 -6.34
N ALA A 21 -0.58 4.79 -6.75
CA ALA A 21 -0.91 3.81 -7.79
C ALA A 21 -0.44 4.28 -9.18
N GLU A 22 0.87 4.30 -9.41
CA GLU A 22 1.46 4.42 -10.73
C GLU A 22 1.16 3.14 -11.49
N GLY A 23 0.30 3.27 -12.51
CA GLY A 23 -0.45 2.16 -13.09
C GLY A 23 -1.94 2.43 -13.19
N GLY A 24 -2.45 3.53 -12.60
CA GLY A 24 -3.76 4.11 -12.92
C GLY A 24 -4.95 3.22 -12.56
N ALA A 25 -4.85 2.41 -11.50
CA ALA A 25 -5.99 1.63 -11.02
C ALA A 25 -7.21 2.54 -10.81
N PRO A 26 -8.44 2.11 -11.15
CA PRO A 26 -9.59 2.96 -10.99
C PRO A 26 -9.87 3.21 -9.52
N VAL A 27 -10.11 4.46 -9.18
CA VAL A 27 -10.34 4.91 -7.80
C VAL A 27 -11.73 5.50 -7.69
N ILE A 28 -12.52 4.99 -6.74
CA ILE A 28 -13.78 5.57 -6.32
C ILE A 28 -13.52 6.46 -5.09
N PRO A 29 -13.82 7.77 -5.14
CA PRO A 29 -13.61 8.65 -3.99
C PRO A 29 -14.60 8.35 -2.87
N TRP A 30 -14.21 8.63 -1.62
CA TRP A 30 -15.04 8.39 -0.43
C TRP A 30 -16.40 9.10 -0.48
N ARG A 31 -16.45 10.30 -1.08
CA ARG A 31 -17.66 11.11 -1.23
C ARG A 31 -18.08 11.10 -2.69
N LEU A 32 -18.71 10.01 -3.11
CA LEU A 32 -19.34 9.91 -4.42
C LEU A 32 -20.87 9.88 -4.24
N PRO A 33 -21.63 10.79 -4.87
CA PRO A 33 -23.09 10.71 -4.82
C PRO A 33 -23.60 9.36 -5.36
N PRO A 34 -24.66 8.76 -4.79
CA PRO A 34 -25.14 7.44 -5.18
C PRO A 34 -25.39 7.28 -6.69
N PHE A 35 -25.95 8.32 -7.33
CA PHE A 35 -26.23 8.31 -8.77
C PHE A 35 -24.96 8.23 -9.66
N ARG A 36 -23.78 8.60 -9.14
CA ARG A 36 -22.50 8.48 -9.86
C ARG A 36 -21.78 7.16 -9.60
N LEU A 37 -22.17 6.41 -8.57
CA LEU A 37 -21.49 5.18 -8.16
C LEU A 37 -21.49 4.13 -9.27
N ARG A 38 -22.65 3.89 -9.89
CA ARG A 38 -22.78 2.93 -11.00
C ARG A 38 -21.84 3.26 -12.16
N GLY A 39 -21.76 4.55 -12.53
CA GLY A 39 -20.86 5.01 -13.59
C GLY A 39 -19.40 4.81 -13.24
N ALA A 40 -19.00 5.12 -12.01
CA ALA A 40 -17.63 4.95 -11.54
C ALA A 40 -17.19 3.47 -11.48
N ILE A 41 -18.08 2.58 -11.01
CA ILE A 41 -17.85 1.13 -11.01
C ILE A 41 -17.69 0.63 -12.45
N ASN A 42 -18.64 0.97 -13.33
CA ASN A 42 -18.60 0.52 -14.73
C ASN A 42 -17.33 0.99 -15.44
N HIS A 43 -16.96 2.26 -15.27
CA HIS A 43 -15.73 2.81 -15.83
C HIS A 43 -14.50 2.06 -15.31
N GLY A 44 -14.41 1.81 -14.01
CA GLY A 44 -13.28 1.09 -13.43
C GLY A 44 -13.16 -0.36 -13.91
N VAL A 45 -14.29 -1.07 -14.04
CA VAL A 45 -14.33 -2.42 -14.60
C VAL A 45 -13.86 -2.43 -16.06
N GLN A 46 -14.25 -1.43 -16.86
CA GLN A 46 -13.82 -1.32 -18.26
C GLN A 46 -12.30 -1.06 -18.37
N VAL A 47 -11.76 -0.12 -17.59
CA VAL A 47 -10.32 0.15 -17.53
C VAL A 47 -9.53 -1.10 -17.16
N TRP A 48 -10.03 -1.85 -16.16
CA TRP A 48 -9.41 -3.09 -15.73
C TRP A 48 -9.44 -4.17 -16.84
N ARG A 49 -10.60 -4.37 -17.49
CA ARG A 49 -10.76 -5.35 -18.58
C ARG A 49 -9.81 -5.09 -19.75
N SER A 50 -9.63 -3.82 -20.11
CA SER A 50 -8.69 -3.44 -21.17
C SER A 50 -7.24 -3.79 -20.82
N ARG A 51 -6.85 -3.74 -19.54
CA ARG A 51 -5.47 -4.03 -19.09
C ARG A 51 -5.16 -5.52 -19.00
N VAL A 52 -6.11 -6.31 -18.49
CA VAL A 52 -6.02 -7.78 -18.46
C VAL A 52 -5.83 -8.33 -19.86
N LYS A 53 -6.58 -7.79 -20.84
CA LYS A 53 -6.38 -8.13 -22.25
C LYS A 53 -4.96 -7.81 -22.74
N SER A 54 -4.36 -6.72 -22.27
CA SER A 54 -2.97 -6.35 -22.58
C SER A 54 -1.91 -7.15 -21.81
N ARG A 55 -2.29 -8.17 -21.01
CA ARG A 55 -1.38 -8.98 -20.17
C ARG A 55 -0.49 -8.16 -19.21
N GLY A 56 -0.87 -6.94 -18.88
CA GLY A 56 -0.12 -6.09 -17.97
C GLY A 56 -0.44 -6.43 -16.51
N THR A 57 0.53 -6.96 -15.76
CA THR A 57 0.39 -7.10 -14.30
C THR A 57 0.19 -5.72 -13.67
N VAL A 58 -0.97 -5.49 -13.04
CA VAL A 58 -1.23 -4.26 -12.29
C VAL A 58 -0.38 -4.29 -11.01
N ARG A 59 0.69 -3.47 -10.97
CA ARG A 59 1.51 -3.30 -9.77
C ARG A 59 1.01 -2.09 -8.99
N TYR A 60 0.72 -2.30 -7.72
CA TYR A 60 0.41 -1.22 -6.79
C TYR A 60 1.71 -0.83 -6.08
N ARG A 61 2.32 0.30 -6.47
CA ARG A 61 3.44 0.85 -5.71
C ARG A 61 2.92 1.68 -4.55
N MET A 62 3.23 1.25 -3.34
CA MET A 62 2.98 2.08 -2.15
C MET A 62 4.01 3.20 -2.13
N ARG A 63 3.59 4.45 -1.93
CA ARG A 63 4.50 5.61 -1.76
C ARG A 63 5.05 5.64 -0.32
N LEU A 64 5.85 4.63 0.01
CA LEU A 64 6.69 4.63 1.20
C LEU A 64 8.08 5.11 0.80
N SER A 65 8.66 6.01 1.58
CA SER A 65 10.08 6.34 1.45
C SER A 65 10.94 5.11 1.80
N PRO A 66 12.20 5.06 1.31
CA PRO A 66 13.12 3.98 1.67
C PRO A 66 13.27 3.82 3.18
N ARG A 67 13.29 4.94 3.92
CA ARG A 67 13.43 4.95 5.39
C ARG A 67 12.22 4.33 6.10
N GLU A 68 11.02 4.65 5.64
CA GLU A 68 9.77 4.10 6.17
C GLU A 68 9.67 2.60 5.91
N MET A 69 10.08 2.16 4.72
CA MET A 69 10.08 0.75 4.36
C MET A 69 11.03 -0.07 5.26
N VAL A 70 12.25 0.43 5.50
CA VAL A 70 13.21 -0.22 6.40
C VAL A 70 12.63 -0.33 7.82
N ILE A 71 12.01 0.73 8.33
CA ILE A 71 11.42 0.75 9.68
C ILE A 71 10.22 -0.22 9.77
N LEU A 72 9.36 -0.27 8.76
CA LEU A 72 8.24 -1.22 8.73
C LEU A 72 8.73 -2.67 8.70
N ARG A 73 9.79 -2.96 7.93
CA ARG A 73 10.39 -4.30 7.88
C ARG A 73 10.87 -4.75 9.26
N HIS A 74 11.68 -3.94 9.93
CA HIS A 74 12.15 -4.24 11.28
C HIS A 74 11.01 -4.33 12.31
N THR A 75 9.97 -3.50 12.15
CA THR A 75 8.77 -3.60 12.98
C THR A 75 8.09 -4.97 12.82
N LEU A 76 7.96 -5.48 11.61
CA LEU A 76 7.37 -6.81 11.33
C LEU A 76 8.26 -7.98 11.77
N GLU A 77 9.56 -7.75 11.91
CA GLU A 77 10.50 -8.68 12.54
C GLU A 77 10.41 -8.66 14.08
N GLY A 78 9.60 -7.75 14.66
CA GLY A 78 9.41 -7.62 16.09
C GLY A 78 10.42 -6.70 16.79
N ALA A 79 11.22 -5.93 16.05
CA ALA A 79 12.21 -5.03 16.63
C ALA A 79 11.53 -3.89 17.42
N SER A 80 12.11 -3.55 18.58
CA SER A 80 11.68 -2.40 19.38
C SER A 80 12.12 -1.07 18.74
N LEU A 81 11.56 0.05 19.21
CA LEU A 81 11.96 1.37 18.77
C LEU A 81 13.43 1.67 19.11
N GLU A 82 13.90 1.22 20.27
CA GLU A 82 15.28 1.38 20.71
C GLU A 82 16.25 0.56 19.85
N GLN A 83 15.91 -0.69 19.55
CA GLN A 83 16.72 -1.55 18.69
C GLN A 83 16.85 -0.97 17.28
N MET A 84 15.73 -0.55 16.68
CA MET A 84 15.73 0.10 15.37
C MET A 84 16.53 1.41 15.39
N ALA A 85 16.39 2.21 16.45
CA ALA A 85 17.12 3.46 16.61
C ALA A 85 18.64 3.25 16.63
N ALA A 86 19.09 2.24 17.40
CA ALA A 86 20.50 1.86 17.50
C ALA A 86 21.06 1.40 16.14
N VAL A 87 20.34 0.51 15.44
CA VAL A 87 20.75 0.00 14.12
C VAL A 87 20.80 1.12 13.08
N LEU A 88 19.84 2.04 13.11
CA LEU A 88 19.68 3.07 12.10
C LEU A 88 20.40 4.38 12.40
N GLY A 89 21.11 4.48 13.53
CA GLY A 89 21.86 5.66 13.96
C GLY A 89 20.99 6.91 14.19
N VAL A 90 19.75 6.74 14.65
CA VAL A 90 18.79 7.84 14.88
C VAL A 90 18.15 7.76 16.25
N LYS A 91 17.47 8.82 16.68
CA LYS A 91 16.72 8.83 17.94
C LYS A 91 15.47 7.93 17.84
N PRO A 92 15.05 7.24 18.92
CA PRO A 92 13.81 6.46 18.94
C PRO A 92 12.57 7.25 18.51
N LYS A 93 12.51 8.54 18.86
CA LYS A 93 11.43 9.45 18.41
C LYS A 93 11.36 9.57 16.89
N THR A 94 12.50 9.60 16.20
CA THR A 94 12.56 9.64 14.72
C THR A 94 12.01 8.36 14.12
N VAL A 95 12.37 7.20 14.68
CA VAL A 95 11.83 5.90 14.26
C VAL A 95 10.32 5.85 14.44
N TRP A 96 9.83 6.32 15.60
CA TRP A 96 8.39 6.38 15.87
C TRP A 96 7.64 7.24 14.84
N THR A 97 8.16 8.43 14.52
CA THR A 97 7.55 9.35 13.54
C THR A 97 7.46 8.72 12.16
N HIS A 98 8.56 8.13 11.67
CA HIS A 98 8.55 7.44 10.38
C HIS A 98 7.60 6.24 10.38
N ARG A 99 7.59 5.42 11.45
CA ARG A 99 6.65 4.29 11.56
C ARG A 99 5.20 4.76 11.53
N ARG A 100 4.88 5.83 12.27
CA ARG A 100 3.54 6.42 12.33
C ARG A 100 3.09 6.88 10.96
N HIS A 101 3.93 7.64 10.26
CA HIS A 101 3.64 8.13 8.91
C HIS A 101 3.49 6.96 7.91
N ALA A 102 4.36 5.96 8.00
CA ALA A 102 4.26 4.75 7.17
C ALA A 102 2.94 4.00 7.40
N MET A 103 2.52 3.83 8.65
CA MET A 103 1.23 3.24 9.00
C MET A 103 0.05 4.09 8.49
N ASP A 104 0.14 5.42 8.56
CA ASP A 104 -0.87 6.33 7.99
C ASP A 104 -0.95 6.19 6.46
N VAL A 105 0.19 6.03 5.79
CA VAL A 105 0.27 5.78 4.34
C VAL A 105 -0.45 4.48 3.98
N LEU A 106 -0.24 3.43 4.79
CA LEU A 106 -0.91 2.12 4.65
C LEU A 106 -2.37 2.12 5.10
N GLY A 107 -2.85 3.18 5.76
CA GLY A 107 -4.19 3.24 6.35
C GLY A 107 -4.35 2.36 7.59
N ILE A 108 -3.26 1.94 8.22
CA ILE A 108 -3.25 1.06 9.40
C ILE A 108 -3.24 1.92 10.66
N ARG A 109 -4.20 1.70 11.56
CA ARG A 109 -4.33 2.51 12.78
C ARG A 109 -3.69 1.87 14.01
N ARG A 110 -3.55 0.53 14.04
CA ARG A 110 -3.03 -0.20 15.20
C ARG A 110 -1.80 -0.99 14.81
N LEU A 111 -0.82 -1.05 15.70
CA LEU A 111 0.39 -1.83 15.48
C LEU A 111 0.08 -3.31 15.31
N SER A 112 -0.89 -3.85 16.06
CA SER A 112 -1.34 -5.24 15.93
C SER A 112 -1.85 -5.57 14.52
N ASP A 113 -2.50 -4.61 13.86
CA ASP A 113 -3.00 -4.80 12.49
C ASP A 113 -1.85 -4.82 11.48
N LEU A 114 -0.80 -4.01 11.73
CA LEU A 114 0.45 -4.06 10.96
C LEU A 114 1.12 -5.43 11.13
N MET A 115 1.25 -5.93 12.36
CA MET A 115 1.89 -7.22 12.64
C MET A 115 1.19 -8.44 12.02
N ARG A 116 -0.08 -8.29 11.60
CA ARG A 116 -0.82 -9.34 10.88
C ARG A 116 -0.50 -9.38 9.39
N LEU A 117 0.18 -8.37 8.86
CA LEU A 117 0.55 -8.36 7.45
C LEU A 117 1.66 -9.39 7.17
N PRO A 118 1.55 -10.16 6.07
CA PRO A 118 2.63 -11.04 5.67
C PRO A 118 3.85 -10.21 5.28
N GLN A 119 5.03 -10.61 5.76
CA GLN A 119 6.30 -9.93 5.43
C GLN A 119 6.53 -9.83 3.91
N ALA A 120 5.97 -10.78 3.14
CA ALA A 120 6.00 -10.79 1.68
C ALA A 120 5.44 -9.51 1.03
N VAL A 121 4.54 -8.79 1.71
CA VAL A 121 3.98 -7.52 1.23
C VAL A 121 5.06 -6.45 1.01
N PHE A 122 6.16 -6.52 1.73
CA PHE A 122 7.23 -5.52 1.70
C PHE A 122 8.53 -6.05 1.06
N ARG A 123 8.47 -7.18 0.32
CA ARG A 123 9.65 -7.83 -0.26
C ARG A 123 10.10 -7.27 -1.62
N GLU A 124 9.33 -6.40 -2.28
CA GLU A 124 9.69 -5.89 -3.61
C GLU A 124 9.99 -4.39 -3.64
N ILE A 125 11.27 -4.02 -3.51
CA ILE A 125 11.92 -2.98 -4.34
C ILE A 125 13.37 -3.44 -4.59
N PRO A 126 13.78 -3.72 -5.84
CA PRO A 126 15.17 -3.96 -6.17
C PRO A 126 15.98 -2.70 -5.88
N ALA A 127 17.13 -2.88 -5.23
CA ALA A 127 18.07 -1.83 -4.87
C ALA A 127 18.54 -1.04 -6.09
N TRP A 128 18.47 0.29 -6.00
CA TRP A 128 19.54 1.21 -6.37
C TRP A 128 19.36 2.50 -5.57
#